data_AF-A0A3C0US55-F1
#
_entry.id   AF-A0A3C0US55-F1
#
_cell.length_a   1.000
_cell.length_b   1.000
_cell.length_c   1.000
_cell.angle_alpha   90.00
_cell.angle_beta   90.00
_cell.angle_gamma   90.00
#
_symmetry.space_group_name_H-M   'P 1'
#
loop_
_entity.id
_entity.type
_entity.pdbx_description
1 polymer ?
#
loop_
_entity_poly.entity_id
_entity_poly.type
_entity_poly.pdbx_seq_one_letter_code
_entity_poly.pdbx_strand_id
1 'polypeptide(L)' 'MTFPAELKYTKDHEWIRLESDGTAVVGITDFAQR' A
#
# COMPACT_ATOMS: atom_id res chain seq x y z
N MET A 1 -3.50 14.18 -0.65
CA MET A 1 -3.24 12.73 -0.62
C MET A 1 -3.37 12.22 -2.04
N THR A 2 -2.29 11.65 -2.57
CA THR A 2 -2.30 10.95 -3.85
C THR A 2 -2.34 9.47 -3.52
N PHE A 3 -3.23 8.73 -4.17
CA PHE A 3 -3.30 7.27 -4.03
C PHE A 3 -2.75 6.65 -5.33
N PRO A 4 -1.50 6.17 -5.33
CA PRO A 4 -0.96 5.46 -6.49
C PRO A 4 -1.86 4.28 -6.87
N ALA A 5 -2.11 4.11 -8.17
CA ALA A 5 -3.03 3.10 -8.71
C ALA A 5 -2.43 1.70 -8.74
N GLU A 6 -1.09 1.61 -8.69
CA GLU A 6 -0.33 0.38 -8.58
C GLU A 6 -0.39 -0.26 -7.18
N LEU A 7 -0.94 0.45 -6.19
CA LEU A 7 -1.08 -0.02 -4.81
C LEU A 7 -2.50 -0.50 -4.52
N LYS A 8 -2.62 -1.57 -3.75
CA LYS A 8 -3.87 -2.02 -3.14
C LYS A 8 -3.92 -1.54 -1.70
N TYR A 9 -5.12 -1.25 -1.18
CA TYR A 9 -5.29 -0.67 0.15
C TYR A 9 -6.20 -1.51 1.04
N THR A 10 -5.92 -1.49 2.34
CA THR A 10 -6.76 -2.12 3.35
C THR A 10 -7.63 -1.07 4.06
N LYS A 11 -8.64 -1.54 4.80
CA LYS A 11 -9.42 -0.66 5.69
C LYS A 11 -8.61 -0.16 6.90
N ASP A 12 -7.52 -0.86 7.21
CA ASP A 12 -6.63 -0.56 8.34
C ASP A 12 -5.50 0.41 7.94
N HIS A 13 -5.68 1.14 6.84
CA HIS A 13 -4.77 2.18 6.36
C HIS A 13 -3.37 1.67 5.98
N GLU A 14 -3.29 0.44 5.50
CA GLU A 14 -2.09 -0.13 4.90
C GLU A 14 -2.20 -0.11 3.36
N TRP A 15 -1.04 -0.13 2.71
CA TRP A 15 -0.93 -0.34 1.27
C TRP A 15 -0.10 -1.60 0.99
N ILE A 16 -0.42 -2.24 -0.14
CA ILE A 16 0.22 -3.47 -0.62
C ILE A 16 0.64 -3.24 -2.07
N ARG A 17 1.91 -3.48 -2.37
CA ARG A 17 2.44 -3.54 -3.74
C ARG A 17 2.82 -4.98 -4.06
N LEU A 18 2.29 -5.49 -5.16
CA LEU A 18 2.61 -6.84 -5.65
C LEU A 18 3.82 -6.76 -6.57
N GLU A 19 4.81 -7.59 -6.30
CA GLU A 19 5.99 -7.74 -7.15
C GLU A 19 5.81 -8.93 -8.11
N SER A 20 6.56 -8.94 -9.21
CA SER A 20 6.44 -9.94 -10.27
C SER A 20 6.92 -11.35 -9.88
N ASP A 21 7.75 -11.45 -8.84
CA ASP A 21 8.26 -12.70 -8.28
C ASP A 21 7.27 -13.38 -7.31
N GLY A 22 6.08 -12.81 -7.14
CA GLY A 22 5.04 -13.30 -6.24
C GLY A 22 5.18 -12.82 -4.80
N THR A 23 6.17 -11.98 -4.50
CA THR A 23 6.28 -11.31 -3.19
C THR A 23 5.41 -10.06 -3.12
N ALA A 24 5.18 -9.58 -1.91
CA ALA A 24 4.42 -8.35 -1.66
C ALA A 24 5.17 -7.45 -0.69
N VAL A 25 5.20 -6.16 -1.00
CA VAL A 25 5.68 -5.11 -0.09
C VAL A 25 4.48 -4.48 0.59
N VAL A 26 4.52 -4.38 1.92
CA VAL A 26 3.45 -3.81 2.74
C VAL A 26 4.00 -2.61 3.52
N GLY A 27 3.20 -1.54 3.59
CA GLY A 27 3.51 -0.37 4.39
C GLY A 27 2.25 0.35 4.87
N ILE A 28 2.43 1.39 5.68
CA ILE A 28 1.32 2.24 6.14
C ILE A 28 1.10 3.40 5.17
N THR A 29 -0.15 3.84 5.03
CA THR A 29 -0.51 4.97 4.17
C THR A 29 0.01 6.30 4.71
N ASP A 30 0.10 7.32 3.84
CA ASP A 30 0.44 8.70 4.26
C ASP A 30 -0.51 9.25 5.32
N PHE A 31 -1.74 8.73 5.39
CA PHE A 31 -2.70 9.08 6.44
C PHE A 31 -2.29 8.51 7.80
N ALA A 32 -1.90 7.25 7.84
CA ALA A 32 -1.59 6.53 9.08
C ALA A 32 -0.24 6.93 9.71
N GLN A 33 0.68 7.50 8.94
CA GLN A 33 1.98 7.95 9.43
C GLN A 33 1.99 9.39 10.00
N ARG A 34 0.85 10.08 9.94
CA ARG A 34 0.70 11.47 10.43
C ARG A 34 0.19 11.52 11.86
#